data_AF-A0A453C607-F1
#
_entry.id   AF-A0A453C607-F1
#
_cell.length_a   1.000
_cell.length_b   1.000
_cell.length_c   1.000
_cell.angle_alpha   90.00
_cell.angle_beta   90.00
_cell.angle_gamma   90.00
#
_symmetry.space_group_name_H-M   'P 1'
#
loop_
_entity.id
_entity.type
_entity.pdbx_description
1 polymer ?
#
loop_
_entity_poly.entity_id
_entity_poly.type
_entity_poly.pdbx_seq_one_letter_code
_entity_poly.pdbx_strand_id
1 'polypeptide(L)'
;VASRLSSSAPAVFHSILHPQISAAENRTNLGLARAEPRRMVKAMAGCPAKMGFRMPAEWEPHEQCWMGWPERPDNWREHAEPARKTFERTAMAISKFEPVTICASAKQYPRVHELMEHQPNIRVVEMSMNDSWFRDTGPTFITREGGSDIGLAEQTIAGIDWEFNAWGGLGGGCFDDWSLDRSIAKKIVEIERIPRFAHTMVLEGGSIHVDGEGYMHYNRRMLVES
;
A
#
# COMPACT_ATOMS: atom_id res chain seq x y z
N VAL A 1 -27.28 -12.24 -12.95
CA VAL A 1 -25.86 -12.45 -13.35
C VAL A 1 -24.88 -12.27 -12.17
N ALA A 2 -25.36 -11.94 -10.97
CA ALA A 2 -24.56 -11.75 -9.75
C ALA A 2 -24.40 -13.03 -8.89
N SER A 3 -24.01 -14.17 -9.47
CA SER A 3 -23.84 -15.41 -8.69
C SER A 3 -22.69 -16.32 -9.15
N ARG A 4 -21.71 -15.80 -9.89
CA ARG A 4 -20.59 -16.62 -10.42
C ARG A 4 -19.22 -15.94 -10.38
N LEU A 5 -18.87 -15.30 -9.27
CA LEU A 5 -17.49 -14.93 -8.96
C LEU A 5 -17.21 -15.22 -7.48
N SER A 6 -17.20 -16.50 -7.12
CA SER A 6 -16.79 -17.01 -5.80
C SER A 6 -15.46 -17.76 -5.95
N SER A 7 -14.42 -17.06 -6.40
CA SER A 7 -13.03 -17.53 -6.33
C SER A 7 -12.06 -16.36 -6.55
N SER A 8 -12.21 -15.27 -5.80
CA SER A 8 -11.18 -14.24 -5.77
C SER A 8 -10.10 -14.66 -4.77
N ALA A 9 -8.89 -14.93 -5.28
CA ALA A 9 -7.68 -14.94 -4.46
C ALA A 9 -7.63 -13.62 -3.65
N PRO A 10 -7.16 -13.64 -2.40
CA PRO A 10 -7.09 -12.42 -1.59
C PRO A 10 -6.26 -11.37 -2.34
N ALA A 11 -6.82 -10.17 -2.46
CA ALA A 11 -6.18 -9.02 -3.09
C ALA A 11 -5.02 -8.56 -2.21
N VAL A 12 -3.88 -9.20 -2.43
CA VAL A 12 -2.64 -8.89 -1.76
C VAL A 12 -1.66 -8.42 -2.80
N PHE A 13 -1.10 -7.25 -2.59
CA PHE A 13 0.33 -6.94 -2.63
C PHE A 13 0.47 -5.43 -2.75
N HIS A 14 1.38 -4.84 -1.99
CA HIS A 14 1.89 -3.48 -2.19
C HIS A 14 3.21 -3.47 -1.45
N SER A 15 4.30 -3.54 -2.20
CA SER A 15 5.62 -3.63 -1.63
C SER A 15 6.42 -2.35 -1.70
N ILE A 16 7.03 -2.00 -0.58
CA ILE A 16 8.16 -1.07 -0.50
C ILE A 16 9.40 -1.81 -1.03
N LEU A 17 10.34 -1.15 -1.73
CA LEU A 17 11.59 -1.81 -2.15
C LEU A 17 12.79 -1.29 -1.34
N HIS A 18 13.78 -2.15 -1.16
CA HIS A 18 15.03 -1.84 -0.47
C HIS A 18 15.99 -1.00 -1.34
N PRO A 19 16.45 0.19 -0.91
CA PRO A 19 17.58 0.85 -1.53
C PRO A 19 18.90 0.22 -1.07
N GLN A 20 19.80 -0.11 -2.00
CA GLN A 20 21.16 -0.57 -1.67
C GLN A 20 21.97 0.63 -1.15
N ILE A 21 22.28 0.68 0.15
CA ILE A 21 23.18 1.69 0.73
C ILE A 21 24.46 0.99 1.20
N SER A 22 25.59 1.37 0.60
CA SER A 22 26.93 0.94 0.98
C SER A 22 27.29 1.49 2.37
N ALA A 23 27.63 0.59 3.31
CA ALA A 23 28.03 0.95 4.66
C ALA A 23 29.42 1.61 4.69
N ALA A 24 29.49 2.85 5.19
CA ALA A 24 30.74 3.45 5.66
C ALA A 24 30.59 3.70 7.18
N GLU A 25 31.44 3.04 7.96
CA GLU A 25 31.51 3.18 9.41
C GLU A 25 31.93 4.59 9.81
N ASN A 26 31.27 5.17 10.82
CA ASN A 26 31.97 6.08 11.72
C ASN A 26 31.35 6.10 13.13
N ARG A 27 32.20 5.85 14.13
CA ARG A 27 31.85 5.81 15.55
C ARG A 27 31.92 7.21 16.18
N THR A 28 31.14 7.32 17.26
CA THR A 28 31.23 8.25 18.42
C THR A 28 30.89 9.73 18.23
N ASN A 29 29.75 10.13 18.81
CA ASN A 29 29.73 11.09 19.93
C ASN A 29 28.38 11.05 20.67
N LEU A 30 28.40 10.77 21.98
CA LEU A 30 27.26 10.95 22.88
C LEU A 30 27.09 12.45 23.16
N GLY A 31 26.23 13.09 22.37
CA GLY A 31 25.61 14.37 22.70
C GLY A 31 24.11 14.17 22.80
N LEU A 32 23.46 14.77 23.81
CA LEU A 32 22.00 14.82 23.93
C LEU A 32 21.41 15.44 22.66
N ALA A 33 21.03 14.59 21.71
CA ALA A 33 20.36 15.00 20.49
C ALA A 33 19.03 15.62 20.88
N ARG A 34 18.87 16.92 20.61
CA ARG A 34 17.55 17.54 20.54
C ARG A 34 16.74 16.72 19.55
N ALA A 35 15.54 16.29 19.95
CA ALA A 35 14.63 15.62 19.03
C ALA A 35 14.33 16.59 17.89
N GLU A 36 14.89 16.32 16.71
CA GLU A 36 14.56 17.03 15.47
C GLU A 36 13.03 17.01 15.30
N PRO A 37 12.39 18.15 14.93
CA PRO A 37 10.96 18.19 14.73
C PRO A 37 10.56 17.10 13.73
N ARG A 38 9.55 16.29 14.09
CA ARG A 38 9.04 15.18 13.26
C ARG A 38 8.81 15.70 11.85
N ARG A 39 9.64 15.26 10.90
CA ARG A 39 9.53 15.64 9.49
C ARG A 39 8.22 15.05 8.96
N MET A 40 7.20 15.89 8.80
CA MET A 40 5.96 15.50 8.13
C MET A 40 6.28 14.89 6.76
N VAL A 41 5.49 13.92 6.34
CA VAL A 41 5.59 13.38 4.97
C VAL A 41 5.50 14.55 3.99
N LYS A 42 6.54 14.66 3.15
CA LYS A 42 6.63 15.71 2.16
C LYS A 42 5.62 15.39 1.05
N ALA A 43 4.60 16.23 0.92
CA ALA A 43 3.78 16.26 -0.27
C ALA A 43 4.66 16.74 -1.43
N MET A 44 4.78 15.89 -2.45
CA MET A 44 5.55 16.17 -3.65
C MET A 44 4.61 16.64 -4.76
N ALA A 45 5.06 17.62 -5.53
CA ALA A 45 4.34 18.15 -6.68
C ALA A 45 5.14 17.91 -7.96
N GLY A 46 4.45 17.78 -9.09
CA GLY A 46 5.07 17.52 -10.39
C GLY A 46 5.07 16.05 -10.78
N CYS A 47 5.72 15.74 -11.91
CA CYS A 47 5.73 14.40 -12.50
C CYS A 47 6.86 13.54 -11.88
N PRO A 48 6.56 12.41 -11.22
CA PRO A 48 7.58 11.57 -10.61
C PRO A 48 8.66 11.10 -11.60
N ALA A 49 8.28 10.77 -12.84
CA ALA A 49 9.22 10.34 -13.88
C ALA A 49 10.27 11.42 -14.20
N LYS A 50 9.90 12.71 -14.19
CA LYS A 50 10.85 13.83 -14.36
C LYS A 50 11.83 13.98 -13.19
N MET A 51 11.54 13.34 -12.06
CA MET A 51 12.39 13.30 -10.87
C MET A 51 13.16 11.98 -10.73
N GLY A 52 13.18 11.17 -11.80
CA GLY A 52 13.88 9.89 -11.87
C GLY A 52 13.15 8.71 -11.24
N PHE A 53 11.91 8.88 -10.78
CA PHE A 53 11.13 7.77 -10.22
C PHE A 53 10.52 6.89 -11.32
N ARG A 54 10.54 5.58 -11.09
CA ARG A 54 9.84 4.54 -11.86
C ARG A 54 9.01 3.67 -10.93
N MET A 55 7.94 3.07 -11.46
CA MET A 55 7.26 1.97 -10.77
C MET A 55 8.06 0.69 -11.06
N PRO A 56 8.59 0.00 -10.04
CA PRO A 56 9.28 -1.26 -10.23
C PRO A 56 8.30 -2.37 -10.63
N ALA A 57 8.82 -3.43 -11.25
CA ALA A 57 8.05 -4.63 -11.51
C ALA A 57 7.71 -5.34 -10.19
N GLU A 58 6.58 -6.04 -10.16
CA GLU A 58 6.14 -6.78 -8.96
C GLU A 58 7.05 -7.97 -8.60
N TRP A 59 7.94 -8.39 -9.49
CA TRP A 59 8.94 -9.43 -9.23
C TRP A 59 10.28 -8.87 -8.74
N GLU A 60 10.43 -7.55 -8.66
CA GLU A 60 11.63 -6.93 -8.06
C GLU A 60 11.63 -7.09 -6.52
N PRO A 61 12.80 -7.03 -5.85
CA PRO A 61 12.89 -7.34 -4.42
C PRO A 61 12.07 -6.43 -3.49
N HIS A 62 11.22 -7.07 -2.69
CA HIS A 62 10.29 -6.45 -1.77
C HIS A 62 10.83 -6.29 -0.34
N GLU A 63 10.42 -5.22 0.34
CA GLU A 63 10.73 -4.93 1.75
C GLU A 63 9.59 -5.38 2.68
N GLN A 64 8.33 -5.25 2.28
CA GLN A 64 7.17 -5.68 3.06
C GLN A 64 5.87 -5.66 2.25
N CYS A 65 4.87 -6.43 2.64
CA CYS A 65 3.52 -6.41 2.06
C CYS A 65 2.50 -5.71 2.97
N TRP A 66 1.56 -4.98 2.38
CA TRP A 66 0.39 -4.41 3.07
C TRP A 66 -0.91 -5.14 2.74
N MET A 67 -1.75 -5.38 3.75
CA MET A 67 -3.04 -6.07 3.62
C MET A 67 -4.11 -5.40 4.47
N GLY A 68 -5.31 -5.16 3.91
CA GLY A 68 -6.50 -4.78 4.67
C GLY A 68 -7.20 -6.02 5.25
N TRP A 69 -7.77 -5.89 6.45
CA TRP A 69 -8.53 -6.98 7.08
C TRP A 69 -10.02 -6.93 6.71
N PRO A 70 -10.62 -8.02 6.17
CA PRO A 70 -12.01 -8.01 5.72
C PRO A 70 -12.99 -8.08 6.89
N GLU A 71 -14.03 -7.25 6.87
CA GLU A 71 -15.05 -7.26 7.93
C GLU A 71 -16.49 -6.92 7.49
N ARG A 72 -16.69 -6.19 6.39
CA ARG A 72 -18.02 -5.67 6.04
C ARG A 72 -19.01 -6.81 5.70
N PRO A 73 -20.17 -6.89 6.36
CA PRO A 73 -21.06 -8.05 6.27
C PRO A 73 -21.93 -8.09 4.99
N ASP A 74 -22.02 -6.97 4.29
CA ASP A 74 -22.77 -6.81 3.04
C ASP A 74 -21.99 -7.28 1.81
N ASN A 75 -20.64 -7.32 1.88
CA ASN A 75 -19.78 -7.95 0.87
C ASN A 75 -19.38 -9.38 1.29
N TRP A 76 -18.95 -9.55 2.54
CA TRP A 76 -18.38 -10.80 3.02
C TRP A 76 -19.40 -11.66 3.78
N ARG A 77 -19.74 -12.82 3.20
CA ARG A 77 -20.69 -13.79 3.80
C ARG A 77 -20.26 -14.21 5.21
N GLU A 78 -21.24 -14.67 6.00
CA GLU A 78 -21.01 -15.25 7.34
C GLU A 78 -20.17 -14.33 8.24
N HIS A 79 -20.49 -13.04 8.23
CA HIS A 79 -19.77 -12.01 8.99
C HIS A 79 -18.25 -12.01 8.71
N ALA A 80 -17.88 -12.20 7.44
CA ALA A 80 -16.51 -12.29 6.95
C ALA A 80 -15.65 -13.45 7.50
N GLU A 81 -16.19 -14.38 8.29
CA GLU A 81 -15.38 -15.45 8.89
C GLU A 81 -14.58 -16.28 7.85
N PRO A 82 -15.17 -16.72 6.72
CA PRO A 82 -14.41 -17.46 5.70
C PRO A 82 -13.32 -16.60 5.03
N ALA A 83 -13.59 -15.31 4.84
CA ALA A 83 -12.66 -14.36 4.25
C ALA A 83 -11.48 -14.12 5.20
N ARG A 84 -11.76 -13.86 6.48
CA ARG A 84 -10.74 -13.67 7.53
C ARG A 84 -9.79 -14.86 7.62
N LYS A 85 -10.30 -16.11 7.62
CA LYS A 85 -9.45 -17.32 7.58
C LYS A 85 -8.58 -17.40 6.33
N THR A 86 -9.05 -16.88 5.20
CA THR A 86 -8.27 -16.85 3.96
C THR A 86 -7.19 -15.78 4.02
N PHE A 87 -7.52 -14.57 4.47
CA PHE A 87 -6.56 -13.48 4.66
C PHE A 87 -5.49 -13.83 5.69
N GLU A 88 -5.87 -14.47 6.80
CA GLU A 88 -4.94 -15.03 7.79
C GLU A 88 -3.94 -16.00 7.13
N ARG A 89 -4.43 -17.02 6.42
CA ARG A 89 -3.55 -17.99 5.73
C ARG A 89 -2.64 -17.33 4.72
N THR A 90 -3.12 -16.32 4.00
CA THR A 90 -2.31 -15.60 3.02
C THR A 90 -1.25 -14.74 3.69
N ALA A 91 -1.58 -14.00 4.74
CA ALA A 91 -0.60 -13.24 5.51
C ALA A 91 0.49 -14.16 6.09
N MET A 92 0.11 -15.31 6.65
CA MET A 92 1.06 -16.32 7.14
C MET A 92 1.89 -16.98 6.02
N ALA A 93 1.37 -17.04 4.79
CA ALA A 93 2.11 -17.58 3.66
C ALA A 93 3.16 -16.57 3.17
N ILE A 94 2.80 -15.30 3.08
CA ILE A 94 3.68 -14.21 2.65
C ILE A 94 4.75 -13.93 3.71
N SER A 95 4.40 -14.02 5.01
CA SER A 95 5.32 -13.76 6.12
C SER A 95 6.56 -14.67 6.18
N LYS A 96 6.54 -15.77 5.41
CA LYS A 96 7.69 -16.67 5.21
C LYS A 96 8.76 -16.09 4.28
N PHE A 97 8.41 -15.09 3.47
CA PHE A 97 9.27 -14.50 2.45
C PHE A 97 9.59 -13.03 2.76
N GLU A 98 8.60 -12.27 3.25
CA GLU A 98 8.75 -10.84 3.56
C GLU A 98 7.85 -10.42 4.74
N PRO A 99 8.18 -9.35 5.48
CA PRO A 99 7.31 -8.79 6.50
C PRO A 99 5.92 -8.44 5.97
N VAL A 100 4.88 -8.62 6.78
CA VAL A 100 3.49 -8.29 6.45
C VAL A 100 2.93 -7.28 7.44
N THR A 101 2.28 -6.25 6.92
CA THR A 101 1.50 -5.29 7.70
C THR A 101 0.01 -5.53 7.46
N ILE A 102 -0.70 -5.99 8.49
CA ILE A 102 -2.15 -6.14 8.45
C ILE A 102 -2.79 -4.88 9.05
N CYS A 103 -3.60 -4.20 8.25
CA CYS A 103 -4.42 -3.08 8.67
C CYS A 103 -5.80 -3.56 9.10
N ALA A 104 -6.19 -3.29 10.34
CA ALA A 104 -7.49 -3.68 10.89
C ALA A 104 -8.24 -2.46 11.42
N SER A 105 -9.57 -2.46 11.33
CA SER A 105 -10.36 -1.41 12.00
C SER A 105 -10.21 -1.50 13.52
N ALA A 106 -10.51 -0.41 14.24
CA ALA A 106 -10.49 -0.38 15.71
C ALA A 106 -11.31 -1.53 16.34
N LYS A 107 -12.41 -1.93 15.70
CA LYS A 107 -13.26 -3.04 16.15
C LYS A 107 -12.57 -4.41 16.00
N GLN A 108 -11.84 -4.63 14.91
CA GLN A 108 -11.17 -5.92 14.66
C GLN A 108 -9.77 -5.98 15.27
N TYR A 109 -9.13 -4.83 15.52
CA TYR A 109 -7.74 -4.76 15.95
C TYR A 109 -7.40 -5.70 17.13
N PRO A 110 -8.16 -5.74 18.24
CA PRO A 110 -7.83 -6.65 19.36
C PRO A 110 -7.76 -8.12 18.93
N ARG A 111 -8.73 -8.57 18.12
CA ARG A 111 -8.78 -9.95 17.62
C ARG A 111 -7.65 -10.25 16.65
N VAL A 112 -7.36 -9.33 15.72
CA VAL A 112 -6.31 -9.54 14.71
C VAL A 112 -4.93 -9.50 15.36
N HIS A 113 -4.73 -8.60 16.33
CA HIS A 113 -3.51 -8.55 17.12
C HIS A 113 -3.29 -9.86 17.88
N GLU A 114 -4.28 -10.34 18.64
CA GLU A 114 -4.20 -11.63 19.35
C GLU A 114 -3.90 -12.79 18.40
N LEU A 115 -4.51 -12.83 17.22
CA LEU A 115 -4.27 -13.88 16.22
C LEU A 115 -2.83 -13.89 15.68
N MET A 116 -2.21 -12.71 15.59
CA MET A 116 -0.92 -12.51 14.92
C MET A 116 0.25 -12.26 15.87
N GLU A 117 0.02 -12.14 17.18
CA GLU A 117 1.06 -11.75 18.15
C GLU A 117 2.23 -12.74 18.23
N HIS A 118 2.01 -14.00 17.83
CA HIS A 118 3.04 -15.04 17.76
C HIS A 118 3.77 -15.09 16.41
N GLN A 119 3.41 -14.24 15.45
CA GLN A 119 4.00 -14.19 14.10
C GLN A 119 5.01 -13.04 14.02
N PRO A 120 6.33 -13.31 14.16
CA PRO A 120 7.33 -12.24 14.28
C PRO A 120 7.48 -11.36 13.03
N ASN A 121 7.12 -11.88 11.86
CA ASN A 121 7.17 -11.17 10.59
C ASN A 121 5.82 -10.51 10.23
N ILE A 122 4.85 -10.48 11.15
CA ILE A 122 3.56 -9.81 10.93
C ILE A 122 3.39 -8.72 11.98
N ARG A 123 3.15 -7.49 11.54
CA ARG A 123 2.69 -6.40 12.42
C ARG A 123 1.24 -6.05 12.10
N VAL A 124 0.49 -5.68 13.14
CA VAL A 124 -0.91 -5.24 13.01
C VAL A 124 -0.98 -3.75 13.29
N VAL A 125 -1.66 -3.00 12.42
CA VAL A 125 -1.86 -1.55 12.54
C VAL A 125 -3.35 -1.25 12.53
N GLU A 126 -3.81 -0.45 13.48
CA GLU A 126 -5.19 0.06 13.45
C GLU A 126 -5.34 1.08 12.31
N MET A 127 -6.29 0.85 11.40
CA MET A 127 -6.56 1.74 10.27
C MET A 127 -8.02 1.65 9.83
N SER A 128 -8.70 2.80 9.79
CA SER A 128 -10.06 2.89 9.20
C SER A 128 -10.02 2.75 7.68
N MET A 129 -10.93 1.94 7.14
CA MET A 129 -11.15 1.60 5.72
C MET A 129 -12.62 1.22 5.52
N ASN A 130 -13.15 1.33 4.30
CA ASN A 130 -14.50 0.87 3.95
C ASN A 130 -14.48 -0.61 3.51
N ASP A 131 -13.44 -1.07 2.81
CA ASP A 131 -13.22 -2.50 2.51
C ASP A 131 -11.71 -2.84 2.37
N SER A 132 -11.38 -4.13 2.25
CA SER A 132 -10.01 -4.65 2.40
C SER A 132 -9.15 -4.72 1.13
N TRP A 133 -9.49 -3.98 0.07
CA TRP A 133 -8.87 -4.11 -1.26
C TRP A 133 -7.62 -3.22 -1.42
N PHE A 134 -6.60 -3.46 -0.61
CA PHE A 134 -5.41 -2.61 -0.56
C PHE A 134 -4.62 -2.57 -1.87
N ARG A 135 -4.77 -3.58 -2.75
CA ARG A 135 -4.25 -3.54 -4.13
C ARG A 135 -4.77 -2.34 -4.95
N ASP A 136 -5.95 -1.85 -4.64
CA ASP A 136 -6.58 -0.77 -5.40
C ASP A 136 -6.54 0.56 -4.65
N THR A 137 -6.52 0.52 -3.31
CA THR A 137 -6.62 1.70 -2.44
C THR A 137 -5.31 2.09 -1.77
N GLY A 138 -4.29 1.21 -1.83
CA GLY A 138 -2.95 1.46 -1.33
C GLY A 138 -2.12 2.36 -2.26
N PRO A 139 -0.97 2.85 -1.79
CA PRO A 139 -0.13 3.70 -2.60
C PRO A 139 0.62 2.86 -3.64
N THR A 140 0.68 3.31 -4.88
CA THR A 140 1.62 2.73 -5.85
C THR A 140 3.04 3.21 -5.51
N PHE A 141 3.85 2.33 -4.94
CA PHE A 141 5.23 2.66 -4.62
C PHE A 141 6.07 2.84 -5.88
N ILE A 142 6.93 3.85 -5.86
CA ILE A 142 7.86 4.19 -6.94
C ILE A 142 9.24 4.39 -6.37
N THR A 143 10.25 3.99 -7.12
CA THR A 143 11.66 4.04 -6.71
C THR A 143 12.50 4.79 -7.72
N ARG A 144 13.67 5.24 -7.27
CA ARG A 144 14.70 5.82 -8.13
C ARG A 144 16.07 5.50 -7.56
N GLU A 145 17.08 5.64 -8.41
CA GLU A 145 18.47 5.58 -7.96
C GLU A 145 18.79 6.78 -7.04
N GLY A 146 19.63 6.54 -6.03
CA GLY A 146 20.14 7.61 -5.16
C GLY A 146 21.09 8.53 -5.94
N GLY A 147 20.96 9.84 -5.77
CA GLY A 147 21.79 10.81 -6.51
C GLY A 147 21.52 12.26 -6.10
N SER A 148 22.57 13.08 -6.13
CA SER A 148 22.60 14.44 -5.56
C SER A 148 21.81 15.50 -6.32
N ASP A 149 21.40 15.22 -7.57
CA ASP A 149 21.15 16.28 -8.55
C ASP A 149 19.81 17.01 -8.39
N ILE A 150 18.95 16.56 -7.47
CA ILE A 150 17.60 17.11 -7.28
C ILE A 150 17.29 17.49 -5.82
N GLY A 151 18.32 17.65 -4.98
CA GLY A 151 18.13 18.10 -3.58
C GLY A 151 17.28 17.14 -2.72
N LEU A 152 17.16 15.90 -3.19
CA LEU A 152 16.40 14.81 -2.58
C LEU A 152 17.32 13.60 -2.31
N ALA A 153 18.63 13.82 -2.19
CA ALA A 153 19.69 12.82 -2.37
C ALA A 153 19.51 11.50 -1.60
N GLU A 154 18.81 11.53 -0.46
CA GLU A 154 18.59 10.36 0.39
C GLU A 154 17.26 9.62 0.12
N GLN A 155 16.29 10.28 -0.53
CA GLN A 155 14.98 9.65 -0.75
C GLN A 155 14.98 8.88 -2.07
N THR A 156 14.92 7.56 -1.96
CA THR A 156 14.91 6.62 -3.10
C THR A 156 13.55 5.99 -3.34
N ILE A 157 12.59 6.15 -2.43
CA ILE A 157 11.23 5.64 -2.53
C ILE A 157 10.18 6.73 -2.23
N ALA A 158 9.06 6.70 -2.95
CA ALA A 158 7.86 7.49 -2.70
C ALA A 158 6.60 6.65 -3.01
N GLY A 159 5.42 7.14 -2.60
CA GLY A 159 4.13 6.54 -2.97
C GLY A 159 3.31 7.49 -3.82
N ILE A 160 2.72 6.99 -4.90
CA ILE A 160 1.65 7.67 -5.63
C ILE A 160 0.33 7.34 -4.95
N ASP A 161 -0.43 8.37 -4.66
CA ASP A 161 -1.76 8.31 -4.05
C ASP A 161 -2.77 8.75 -5.11
N TRP A 162 -3.41 7.76 -5.73
CA TRP A 162 -4.44 7.94 -6.76
C TRP A 162 -5.78 8.26 -6.11
N GLU A 163 -6.67 8.93 -6.85
CA GLU A 163 -8.07 8.99 -6.41
C GLU A 163 -8.71 7.61 -6.54
N PHE A 164 -9.59 7.29 -5.60
CA PHE A 164 -10.35 6.05 -5.59
C PHE A 164 -11.84 6.35 -5.54
N ASN A 165 -12.64 5.59 -6.30
CA ASN A 165 -14.08 5.78 -6.38
C ASN A 165 -14.92 4.49 -6.24
N ALA A 166 -14.38 3.44 -5.61
CA ALA A 166 -15.07 2.15 -5.51
C ALA A 166 -15.42 1.52 -6.89
N TRP A 167 -14.48 1.60 -7.84
CA TRP A 167 -14.57 1.00 -9.19
C TRP A 167 -15.78 1.45 -10.02
N GLY A 168 -16.08 2.76 -10.00
CA GLY A 168 -17.16 3.34 -10.82
C GLY A 168 -17.97 4.45 -10.17
N GLY A 169 -17.67 4.80 -8.92
CA GLY A 169 -18.33 5.88 -8.18
C GLY A 169 -19.83 5.66 -8.02
N LEU A 170 -20.58 6.77 -7.91
CA LEU A 170 -22.05 6.74 -7.81
C LEU A 170 -22.73 6.21 -9.09
N GLY A 171 -22.00 6.06 -10.20
CA GLY A 171 -22.52 5.63 -11.50
C GLY A 171 -22.47 4.13 -11.75
N GLY A 172 -22.01 3.33 -10.79
CA GLY A 172 -21.89 1.88 -10.95
C GLY A 172 -20.81 1.20 -10.11
N GLY A 173 -20.25 1.91 -9.12
CA GLY A 173 -19.27 1.35 -8.18
C GLY A 173 -19.87 0.29 -7.26
N CYS A 174 -19.00 -0.42 -6.54
CA CYS A 174 -19.40 -1.56 -5.71
C CYS A 174 -20.08 -1.16 -4.39
N PHE A 175 -19.93 0.09 -3.94
CA PHE A 175 -20.56 0.60 -2.72
C PHE A 175 -20.59 2.14 -2.70
N ASP A 176 -21.50 2.71 -1.91
CA ASP A 176 -21.84 4.15 -1.97
C ASP A 176 -20.92 5.06 -1.13
N ASP A 177 -20.15 4.51 -0.18
CA ASP A 177 -19.19 5.25 0.65
C ASP A 177 -17.81 4.59 0.66
N TRP A 178 -16.84 5.29 0.08
CA TRP A 178 -15.42 4.94 0.01
C TRP A 178 -14.51 6.03 0.61
N SER A 179 -15.08 6.89 1.47
CA SER A 179 -14.38 8.04 2.05
C SER A 179 -13.16 7.66 2.89
N LEU A 180 -13.21 6.52 3.60
CA LEU A 180 -12.09 6.00 4.38
C LEU A 180 -11.03 5.35 3.48
N ASP A 181 -11.47 4.70 2.39
CA ASP A 181 -10.57 4.05 1.42
C ASP A 181 -9.66 5.06 0.72
N ARG A 182 -10.18 6.25 0.39
CA ARG A 182 -9.40 7.37 -0.19
C ARG A 182 -8.25 7.86 0.70
N SER A 183 -8.23 7.46 1.97
CA SER A 183 -7.17 7.85 2.90
C SER A 183 -6.13 6.75 3.11
N ILE A 184 -6.32 5.54 2.57
CA ILE A 184 -5.43 4.39 2.82
C ILE A 184 -4.02 4.68 2.31
N ALA A 185 -3.87 5.06 1.04
CA ALA A 185 -2.58 5.40 0.45
C ALA A 185 -1.81 6.44 1.27
N LYS A 186 -2.48 7.55 1.62
CA LYS A 186 -1.93 8.60 2.49
C LYS A 186 -1.48 8.06 3.86
N LYS A 187 -2.31 7.26 4.54
CA LYS A 187 -1.97 6.71 5.87
C LYS A 187 -0.75 5.78 5.78
N ILE A 188 -0.67 4.94 4.76
CA ILE A 188 0.45 4.02 4.55
C ILE A 188 1.75 4.80 4.37
N VAL A 189 1.81 5.78 3.46
CA VAL A 189 3.04 6.57 3.27
C VAL A 189 3.42 7.40 4.50
N GLU A 190 2.45 7.83 5.31
CA GLU A 190 2.68 8.50 6.60
C GLU A 190 3.28 7.59 7.67
N ILE A 191 2.80 6.34 7.77
CA ILE A 191 3.36 5.33 8.68
C ILE A 191 4.81 5.02 8.29
N GLU A 192 5.07 4.89 6.99
CA GLU A 192 6.38 4.56 6.43
C GLU A 192 7.31 5.76 6.29
N ARG A 193 6.79 6.97 6.53
CA ARG A 193 7.52 8.25 6.46
C ARG A 193 8.18 8.49 5.10
N ILE A 194 7.55 8.04 4.01
CA ILE A 194 8.02 8.26 2.65
C ILE A 194 7.21 9.37 1.96
N PRO A 195 7.77 10.12 0.99
CA PRO A 195 7.04 11.17 0.29
C PRO A 195 5.82 10.67 -0.48
N ARG A 196 4.83 11.57 -0.59
CA ARG A 196 3.55 11.30 -1.26
C ARG A 196 3.42 12.15 -2.51
N PHE A 197 3.11 11.51 -3.64
CA PHE A 197 2.62 12.17 -4.85
C PHE A 197 1.11 11.99 -4.95
N ALA A 198 0.35 13.01 -4.55
CA ALA A 198 -1.10 12.98 -4.70
C ALA A 198 -1.49 13.25 -6.15
N HIS A 199 -2.40 12.45 -6.69
CA HIS A 199 -2.91 12.60 -8.04
C HIS A 199 -4.44 12.70 -8.03
N THR A 200 -5.01 13.50 -8.94
CA THR A 200 -6.46 13.66 -9.09
C THR A 200 -7.08 12.64 -10.05
N MET A 201 -6.29 11.72 -10.58
CA MET A 201 -6.76 10.71 -11.53
C MET A 201 -7.32 9.56 -10.73
N VAL A 202 -8.52 9.11 -11.10
CA VAL A 202 -9.06 7.86 -10.57
C VAL A 202 -8.31 6.72 -11.23
N LEU A 203 -7.62 5.91 -10.41
CA LEU A 203 -6.90 4.74 -10.87
C LEU A 203 -6.74 3.76 -9.73
N GLU A 204 -7.04 2.49 -10.00
CA GLU A 204 -6.81 1.39 -9.07
C GLU A 204 -5.52 0.65 -9.41
N GLY A 205 -4.67 0.38 -8.41
CA GLY A 205 -3.39 -0.29 -8.62
C GLY A 205 -3.52 -1.67 -9.30
N GLY A 206 -4.60 -2.41 -9.05
CA GLY A 206 -4.88 -3.68 -9.72
C GLY A 206 -5.25 -3.58 -11.20
N SER A 207 -5.48 -2.37 -11.73
CA SER A 207 -5.82 -2.14 -13.14
C SER A 207 -4.59 -1.97 -14.05
N ILE A 208 -3.40 -1.83 -13.45
CA ILE A 208 -2.13 -1.62 -14.15
C ILE A 208 -1.10 -2.68 -13.74
N HIS A 209 -0.24 -3.04 -14.68
CA HIS A 209 0.92 -3.89 -14.43
C HIS A 209 2.11 -3.35 -15.20
N VAL A 210 3.28 -3.29 -14.57
CA VAL A 210 4.51 -2.75 -15.18
C VAL A 210 5.61 -3.79 -15.18
N ASP A 211 6.48 -3.72 -16.18
CA ASP A 211 7.66 -4.60 -16.29
C ASP A 211 8.91 -4.04 -15.61
N GLY A 212 8.84 -2.82 -15.07
CA GLY A 212 9.96 -2.15 -14.42
C GLY A 212 10.97 -1.49 -15.39
N GLU A 213 10.85 -1.74 -16.70
CA GLU A 213 11.75 -1.26 -17.76
C GLU A 213 11.13 -0.18 -18.65
N GLY A 214 9.92 0.27 -18.30
CA GLY A 214 9.24 1.39 -18.95
C GLY A 214 7.99 1.01 -19.74
N TYR A 215 7.56 -0.25 -19.69
CA TYR A 215 6.30 -0.69 -20.28
C TYR A 215 5.23 -0.91 -19.22
N MET A 216 3.99 -0.55 -19.59
CA MET A 216 2.81 -0.72 -18.75
C MET A 216 1.70 -1.41 -19.54
N HIS A 217 1.18 -2.48 -18.97
CA HIS A 217 -0.02 -3.16 -19.41
C HIS A 217 -1.22 -2.65 -18.60
N TYR A 218 -2.29 -2.31 -19.30
CA TYR A 218 -3.56 -1.91 -18.69
C TYR A 218 -4.72 -2.42 -19.54
N ASN A 219 -5.89 -2.58 -18.93
CA ASN A 219 -7.11 -2.86 -19.67
C ASN A 219 -7.83 -1.54 -19.99
N ARG A 220 -7.96 -1.22 -21.28
CA ARG A 220 -8.65 0.00 -21.74
C ARG A 220 -10.07 0.13 -21.19
N ARG A 221 -10.78 -0.97 -20.92
CA ARG A 221 -12.14 -0.93 -20.35
C ARG A 221 -12.19 -0.48 -18.89
N MET A 222 -11.05 -0.51 -18.19
CA MET A 222 -10.93 -0.09 -16.79
C MET A 222 -10.43 1.35 -16.66
N LEU A 223 -9.63 1.83 -17.61
CA LEU A 223 -9.23 3.24 -17.70
C LEU A 223 -10.18 4.00 -18.62
N VAL A 224 -11.38 4.31 -18.12
CA VAL A 224 -12.31 5.21 -18.80
C VAL A 224 -12.43 6.46 -17.93
N GLU A 225 -12.20 7.64 -18.52
CA GLU A 225 -12.38 8.92 -17.83
C GLU A 225 -13.77 8.95 -17.17
N SER A 226 -13.80 8.93 -15.84
CA SER A 226 -15.01 9.09 -15.02
C SER A 226 -15.27 10.55 -14.73
#